data_AF-A0A438I0D5-F1
#
_entry.id   AF-A0A438I0D5-F1
#
_cell.length_a   1.000
_cell.length_b   1.000
_cell.length_c   1.000
_cell.angle_alpha   90.00
_cell.angle_beta   90.00
_cell.angle_gamma   90.00
#
_symmetry.space_group_name_H-M   'P 1'
#
loop_
_entity.id
_entity.type
_entity.pdbx_description
1 polymer ?
#
loop_
_entity_poly.entity_id
_entity_poly.type
_entity_poly.pdbx_seq_one_letter_code
_entity_poly.pdbx_strand_id
1 'polypeptide(L)'
;MSGCLSTVSYAVLVNGNAKGWVKASRGLRQGDPLSPFLFTLVADVLSRMLLRVEERNSLEGFRVSRNRIRVSHLQFADDTIFFSNTREEELQTLKSLLLVFRLIYGLKVNLDKSNIYGINLDQNHLSRLSKFLDCKASGWPILYLGLPLGGNPKAYSFWDLVIERISRRLDGWQKAYLSFGGRITLIQSCLTHLPYYFLSLFKIPASVATKIERLQRDFLWSKVREGKRDHLISWDVRYPREGSALWHQVILSIYGSHSNGWDANTLVRWSHHCPWKAIAQVFQEFSKFTRFVVGDGKRIQFWKNLW
;
A
#
# COMPACT_ATOMS: atom_id res chain seq x y z
N MET A 1 -26.61 -21.60 6.87
CA MET A 1 -25.27 -21.05 6.51
C MET A 1 -24.28 -22.10 5.95
N SER A 2 -24.61 -23.39 5.84
CA SER A 2 -23.67 -24.41 5.33
C SER A 2 -23.41 -24.39 3.81
N GLY A 3 -24.02 -23.47 3.07
CA GLY A 3 -23.86 -23.35 1.61
C GLY A 3 -22.77 -22.38 1.14
N CYS A 4 -22.30 -21.46 2.00
CA CYS A 4 -21.42 -20.35 1.58
C CYS A 4 -19.93 -20.60 1.89
N LEU A 5 -19.62 -21.48 2.84
CA LEU A 5 -18.27 -21.81 3.27
C LEU A 5 -18.04 -23.30 3.06
N SER A 6 -17.31 -23.65 2.00
CA SER A 6 -16.93 -25.03 1.73
C SER A 6 -15.43 -25.13 1.49
N THR A 7 -14.86 -26.27 1.85
CA THR A 7 -13.45 -26.56 1.64
C THR A 7 -13.12 -26.60 0.14
N VAL A 8 -12.18 -25.75 -0.29
CA VAL A 8 -11.78 -25.64 -1.70
C VAL A 8 -10.97 -26.86 -2.14
N SER A 9 -11.15 -27.27 -3.40
CA SER A 9 -10.29 -28.25 -4.07
C SER A 9 -9.53 -27.60 -5.21
N TYR A 10 -8.23 -27.85 -5.29
CA TYR A 10 -7.34 -27.32 -6.31
C TYR A 10 -6.97 -28.42 -7.32
N ALA A 11 -6.73 -28.05 -8.57
CA ALA A 11 -6.12 -28.93 -9.56
C ALA A 11 -4.91 -28.23 -10.17
N VAL A 12 -3.81 -28.97 -10.32
CA VAL A 12 -2.58 -28.45 -10.93
C VAL A 12 -2.62 -28.75 -12.43
N LEU A 13 -2.22 -27.78 -13.25
CA LEU A 13 -2.01 -28.06 -14.68
C LEU A 13 -0.68 -28.76 -14.86
N VAL A 14 -0.72 -29.95 -15.44
CA VAL A 14 0.46 -30.66 -15.93
C VAL A 14 0.32 -30.71 -17.45
N ASN A 15 1.23 -30.02 -18.16
CA ASN A 15 1.21 -29.89 -19.62
C ASN A 15 -0.13 -29.36 -20.17
N GLY A 16 -0.68 -28.31 -19.54
CA GLY A 16 -1.93 -27.67 -19.98
C GLY A 16 -3.22 -28.40 -19.60
N ASN A 17 -3.12 -29.59 -18.97
CA ASN A 17 -4.27 -30.39 -18.54
C ASN A 17 -4.38 -30.43 -17.02
N ALA A 18 -5.57 -30.17 -16.48
CA ALA A 18 -5.83 -30.23 -15.05
C ALA A 18 -5.76 -31.68 -14.57
N LYS A 19 -4.80 -31.99 -13.71
CA LYS A 19 -4.59 -33.32 -13.14
C LYS A 19 -4.57 -33.26 -11.63
N GLY A 20 -5.18 -34.26 -11.00
CA GLY A 20 -5.17 -34.46 -9.55
C GLY A 20 -5.92 -33.37 -8.79
N TRP A 21 -7.15 -33.65 -8.36
CA TRP A 21 -7.85 -32.77 -7.44
C TRP A 21 -7.32 -32.98 -6.02
N VAL A 22 -6.82 -31.91 -5.41
CA VAL A 22 -6.33 -31.88 -4.03
C VAL A 22 -7.27 -31.04 -3.20
N LYS A 23 -7.93 -31.67 -2.22
CA LYS A 23 -8.78 -30.94 -1.28
C LYS A 23 -7.89 -30.25 -0.24
N ALA A 24 -8.03 -28.93 -0.12
CA ALA A 24 -7.26 -28.14 0.83
C ALA A 24 -7.68 -28.49 2.26
N SER A 25 -6.73 -28.73 3.17
CA SER A 25 -7.07 -28.89 4.59
C SER A 25 -7.13 -27.56 5.33
N ARG A 26 -6.39 -26.55 4.86
CA ARG A 26 -6.27 -25.21 5.45
C ARG A 26 -6.09 -24.16 4.36
N GLY A 27 -6.37 -22.90 4.73
CA GLY A 27 -6.18 -21.74 3.87
C GLY A 27 -7.48 -21.23 3.25
N LEU A 28 -7.49 -19.92 3.00
CA LEU A 28 -8.55 -19.22 2.30
C LEU A 28 -8.16 -19.05 0.84
N ARG A 29 -9.15 -18.92 -0.04
CA ARG A 29 -8.91 -18.81 -1.48
C ARG A 29 -8.45 -17.39 -1.81
N GLN A 30 -7.26 -17.25 -2.39
CA GLN A 30 -6.83 -15.97 -2.95
C GLN A 30 -7.74 -15.59 -4.14
N GLY A 31 -8.14 -14.33 -4.25
CA GLY A 31 -9.06 -13.85 -5.30
C GLY A 31 -10.55 -14.18 -5.07
N ASP A 32 -10.89 -14.90 -4.00
CA ASP A 32 -12.29 -15.02 -3.56
C ASP A 32 -12.72 -13.75 -2.81
N PRO A 33 -13.80 -13.06 -3.23
CA PRO A 33 -14.29 -11.86 -2.57
C PRO A 33 -14.58 -12.01 -1.07
N LEU A 34 -14.91 -13.22 -0.59
CA LEU A 34 -15.20 -13.45 0.84
C LEU A 34 -13.94 -13.69 1.68
N SER A 35 -12.89 -14.23 1.07
CA SER A 35 -11.68 -14.64 1.77
C SER A 35 -10.99 -13.51 2.56
N PRO A 36 -10.89 -12.26 2.06
CA PRO A 36 -10.37 -11.13 2.85
C PRO A 36 -11.18 -10.87 4.13
N PHE A 37 -12.51 -10.95 4.09
CA PHE A 37 -13.35 -10.73 5.27
C PHE A 37 -13.18 -11.82 6.31
N LEU A 38 -13.12 -13.08 5.86
CA LEU A 38 -12.88 -14.23 6.75
C LEU A 38 -11.51 -14.13 7.42
N PHE A 39 -10.49 -13.68 6.69
CA PHE A 39 -9.17 -13.43 7.26
C PHE A 39 -9.25 -12.33 8.34
N THR A 40 -9.90 -11.20 8.03
CA THR A 40 -10.07 -10.10 8.98
C THR A 40 -10.80 -10.54 10.26
N LEU A 41 -11.81 -11.41 10.16
CA LEU A 41 -12.51 -11.95 11.34
C LEU A 41 -11.57 -12.75 12.25
N VAL A 42 -10.66 -13.54 11.67
CA VAL A 42 -9.66 -14.29 12.44
C VAL A 42 -8.59 -13.35 13.02
N ALA A 43 -8.15 -12.35 12.24
CA ALA A 43 -7.19 -11.35 12.68
C ALA A 43 -7.75 -10.46 13.82
N ASP A 44 -9.06 -10.17 13.82
CA ASP A 44 -9.74 -9.44 14.91
C ASP A 44 -9.63 -10.18 16.24
N VAL A 45 -9.58 -11.52 16.24
CA VAL A 45 -9.37 -12.26 17.48
C VAL A 45 -7.99 -11.99 18.06
N LEU A 46 -6.95 -11.88 17.23
CA LEU A 46 -5.62 -11.47 17.69
C LEU A 46 -5.67 -10.07 18.32
N SER A 47 -6.37 -9.13 17.69
CA SER A 47 -6.60 -7.78 18.23
C SER A 47 -7.25 -7.82 19.62
N ARG A 48 -8.32 -8.60 19.78
CA ARG A 48 -9.02 -8.77 21.06
C ARG A 48 -8.15 -9.44 22.13
N MET A 49 -7.32 -10.40 21.76
CA MET A 49 -6.35 -11.01 22.68
C MET A 49 -5.36 -9.98 23.20
N LEU A 50 -4.86 -9.09 22.33
CA LEU A 50 -3.94 -8.01 22.72
C LEU A 50 -4.61 -7.00 23.65
N LEU A 51 -5.83 -6.56 23.32
CA LEU A 51 -6.60 -5.66 24.18
C LEU A 51 -6.83 -6.27 25.58
N ARG A 52 -7.09 -7.57 25.67
CA ARG A 52 -7.26 -8.27 26.94
C ARG A 52 -5.99 -8.30 27.79
N VAL A 53 -4.82 -8.41 27.15
CA VAL A 53 -3.51 -8.36 27.82
C VAL A 53 -3.18 -6.94 28.26
N GLU A 54 -3.56 -5.95 27.45
CA GLU A 54 -3.42 -4.53 27.76
C GLU A 54 -4.27 -4.10 28.96
N GLU A 55 -5.53 -4.56 29.04
CA GLU A 55 -6.42 -4.37 30.21
C GLU A 55 -5.81 -4.89 31.52
N ARG A 56 -4.99 -5.94 31.44
CA ARG A 56 -4.29 -6.55 32.58
C ARG A 56 -2.97 -5.85 32.92
N ASN A 57 -2.62 -4.77 32.21
CA ASN A 57 -1.33 -4.07 32.29
C ASN A 57 -0.12 -4.99 32.06
N SER A 58 -0.28 -6.06 31.30
CA SER A 58 0.82 -6.98 30.94
C SER A 58 1.49 -6.62 29.60
N LEU A 59 0.88 -5.72 28.84
CA LEU A 59 1.44 -5.12 27.63
C LEU A 59 0.90 -3.68 27.51
N GLU A 60 1.73 -2.67 27.77
CA GLU A 60 1.24 -1.30 27.93
C GLU A 60 0.97 -0.58 26.60
N GLY A 61 1.63 -1.02 25.52
CA GLY A 61 1.58 -0.36 24.21
C GLY A 61 2.24 1.02 24.21
N PHE A 62 1.86 1.86 23.25
CA PHE A 62 2.28 3.25 23.16
C PHE A 62 1.10 4.21 23.38
N ARG A 63 1.32 5.31 24.11
CA ARG A 63 0.28 6.32 24.37
C ARG A 63 0.33 7.44 23.34
N VAL A 64 -0.78 7.64 22.63
CA VAL A 64 -0.94 8.69 21.62
C VAL A 64 -1.86 9.80 22.16
N SER A 65 -1.48 11.06 21.90
CA SER A 65 -2.26 12.27 22.18
C SER A 65 -2.44 12.64 23.67
N ARG A 66 -2.94 13.87 23.92
CA ARG A 66 -3.31 14.38 25.25
C ARG A 66 -4.39 13.52 25.91
N ASN A 67 -5.24 12.87 25.11
CA ASN A 67 -6.30 11.98 25.57
C ASN A 67 -5.80 10.58 25.98
N ARG A 68 -4.47 10.34 25.94
CA ARG A 68 -3.80 9.11 26.39
C ARG A 68 -4.39 7.81 25.81
N ILE A 69 -4.76 7.82 24.53
CA ILE A 69 -5.21 6.61 23.85
C ILE A 69 -4.02 5.65 23.81
N ARG A 70 -4.17 4.48 24.42
CA ARG A 70 -3.18 3.41 24.34
C ARG A 70 -3.36 2.66 23.02
N VAL A 71 -2.24 2.39 22.36
CA VAL A 71 -2.17 1.68 21.09
C VAL A 71 -1.17 0.56 21.26
N SER A 72 -1.65 -0.68 21.38
CA SER A 72 -0.81 -1.87 21.47
C SER A 72 -0.41 -2.43 20.11
N HIS A 73 -1.19 -2.17 19.05
CA HIS A 73 -0.93 -2.70 17.72
C HIS A 73 -1.59 -1.88 16.60
N LEU A 74 -1.05 -1.99 15.38
CA LEU A 74 -1.65 -1.53 14.13
C LEU A 74 -1.69 -2.71 13.17
N GLN A 75 -2.84 -2.95 12.53
CA GLN A 75 -3.06 -4.10 11.65
C GLN A 75 -3.60 -3.66 10.29
N PHE A 76 -2.98 -4.17 9.22
CA PHE A 76 -3.49 -4.09 7.87
C PHE A 76 -3.31 -5.46 7.19
N ALA A 77 -4.41 -6.21 7.06
CA ALA A 77 -4.34 -7.62 6.67
C ALA A 77 -3.31 -8.38 7.53
N ASP A 78 -2.30 -9.01 6.92
CA ASP A 78 -1.24 -9.74 7.60
C ASP A 78 -0.09 -8.85 8.11
N ASP A 79 0.05 -7.63 7.59
CA ASP A 79 1.04 -6.66 8.05
C ASP A 79 0.60 -6.07 9.40
N THR A 80 1.25 -6.52 10.48
CA THR A 80 0.97 -6.09 11.86
C THR A 80 2.19 -5.47 12.51
N ILE A 81 2.01 -4.28 13.10
CA ILE A 81 2.99 -3.65 14.00
C ILE A 81 2.50 -3.82 15.44
N PHE A 82 3.36 -4.31 16.32
CA PHE A 82 3.13 -4.37 17.76
C PHE A 82 3.93 -3.28 18.46
N PHE A 83 3.32 -2.64 19.45
CA PHE A 83 3.96 -1.67 20.33
C PHE A 83 4.07 -2.28 21.73
N SER A 84 5.26 -2.20 22.32
CA SER A 84 5.53 -2.71 23.66
C SER A 84 6.67 -1.90 24.27
N ASN A 85 6.75 -1.89 25.59
CA ASN A 85 7.92 -1.37 26.28
C ASN A 85 9.12 -2.30 26.11
N THR A 86 10.29 -1.85 26.55
CA THR A 86 11.57 -2.57 26.46
C THR A 86 11.75 -3.64 27.53
N ARG A 87 10.70 -3.90 28.33
CA ARG A 87 10.71 -4.90 29.40
C ARG A 87 10.57 -6.29 28.80
N GLU A 88 11.50 -7.18 29.14
CA GLU A 88 11.50 -8.56 28.62
C GLU A 88 10.21 -9.32 29.00
N GLU A 89 9.60 -9.00 30.14
CA GLU A 89 8.30 -9.55 30.58
C GLU A 89 7.16 -9.24 29.60
N GLU A 90 7.10 -8.01 29.04
CA GLU A 90 6.09 -7.64 28.06
C GLU A 90 6.32 -8.37 26.73
N LEU A 91 7.58 -8.46 26.29
CA LEU A 91 7.94 -9.20 25.09
C LEU A 91 7.66 -10.71 25.25
N GLN A 92 7.88 -11.27 26.43
CA GLN A 92 7.54 -12.66 26.72
C GLN A 92 6.04 -12.89 26.65
N THR A 93 5.26 -11.93 27.15
CA THR A 93 3.80 -11.94 27.08
C THR A 93 3.33 -11.89 25.62
N LEU A 94 3.91 -11.00 24.80
CA LEU A 94 3.63 -10.93 23.37
C LEU A 94 4.00 -12.25 22.65
N LYS A 95 5.18 -12.80 22.91
CA LYS A 95 5.64 -14.08 22.33
C LYS A 95 4.69 -15.22 22.69
N SER A 96 4.29 -15.29 23.95
CA SER A 96 3.33 -16.30 24.45
C SER A 96 1.95 -16.15 23.80
N LEU A 97 1.45 -14.92 23.68
CA LEU A 97 0.18 -14.62 23.02
C LEU A 97 0.19 -15.04 21.55
N LEU A 98 1.27 -14.73 20.81
CA LEU A 98 1.41 -15.14 19.41
C LEU A 98 1.50 -16.67 19.25
N LEU A 99 2.12 -17.37 20.20
CA LEU A 99 2.13 -18.84 20.22
C LEU A 99 0.73 -19.41 20.47
N VAL A 100 -0.02 -18.86 21.44
CA VAL A 100 -1.40 -19.28 21.71
C VAL A 100 -2.29 -19.02 20.49
N PHE A 101 -2.19 -17.85 19.88
CA PHE A 101 -2.93 -17.52 18.66
C PHE A 101 -2.62 -18.52 17.52
N ARG A 102 -1.33 -18.85 17.34
CA ARG A 102 -0.90 -19.87 16.38
C ARG A 102 -1.50 -21.24 16.68
N LEU A 103 -1.56 -21.65 17.94
CA LEU A 103 -2.12 -22.96 18.33
C LEU A 103 -3.63 -23.03 18.08
N ILE A 104 -4.36 -21.93 18.30
CA ILE A 104 -5.81 -21.86 18.09
C ILE A 104 -6.17 -21.79 16.60
N TYR A 105 -5.54 -20.87 15.85
CA TYR A 105 -5.94 -20.55 14.48
C TYR A 105 -5.04 -21.14 13.39
N GLY A 106 -3.92 -21.77 13.77
CA GLY A 106 -2.96 -22.32 12.82
C GLY A 106 -2.17 -21.29 12.02
N LEU A 107 -2.30 -19.99 12.35
CA LEU A 107 -1.57 -18.90 11.71
C LEU A 107 -0.22 -18.68 12.39
N LYS A 108 0.86 -18.83 11.64
CA LYS A 108 2.24 -18.68 12.13
C LYS A 108 2.80 -17.33 11.71
N VAL A 109 3.34 -16.57 12.67
CA VAL A 109 4.11 -15.36 12.38
C VAL A 109 5.39 -15.72 11.62
N ASN A 110 5.66 -14.97 10.54
CA ASN A 110 6.86 -15.13 9.74
C ASN A 110 8.02 -14.32 10.35
N LEU A 111 8.73 -14.95 11.29
CA LEU A 111 9.85 -14.33 11.99
C LEU A 111 11.01 -13.89 11.08
N ASP A 112 11.19 -14.53 9.91
CA ASP A 112 12.22 -14.16 8.94
C ASP A 112 11.94 -12.81 8.27
N LYS A 113 10.65 -12.45 8.17
CA LYS A 113 10.15 -11.17 7.65
C LYS A 113 9.85 -10.16 8.78
N SER A 114 9.67 -10.62 10.02
CA SER A 114 9.46 -9.76 11.17
C SER A 114 10.76 -9.09 11.62
N ASN A 115 10.65 -7.83 12.00
CA ASN A 115 11.76 -7.03 12.49
C ASN A 115 11.37 -6.34 13.80
N ILE A 116 12.32 -6.17 14.70
CA ILE A 116 12.20 -5.29 15.86
C ILE A 116 12.92 -3.97 15.58
N TYR A 117 12.29 -2.88 16.01
CA TYR A 117 12.80 -1.52 15.85
C TYR A 117 12.81 -0.83 17.21
N GLY A 118 13.97 -0.30 17.60
CA GLY A 118 14.11 0.44 18.84
C GLY A 118 13.83 1.93 18.65
N ILE A 119 13.14 2.55 19.61
CA ILE A 119 13.00 4.00 19.69
C ILE A 119 13.81 4.45 20.90
N ASN A 120 14.83 5.28 20.69
CA ASN A 120 15.75 5.74 21.75
C ASN A 120 16.41 4.58 22.53
N LEU A 121 16.79 3.51 21.84
CA LEU A 121 17.52 2.37 22.42
C LEU A 121 18.91 2.24 21.83
N ASP A 122 19.84 1.77 22.65
CA ASP A 122 21.16 1.36 22.19
C ASP A 122 21.09 0.04 21.40
N GLN A 123 22.08 -0.17 20.52
CA GLN A 123 22.10 -1.33 19.63
C GLN A 123 22.29 -2.66 20.37
N ASN A 124 22.97 -2.65 21.52
CA ASN A 124 23.20 -3.87 22.29
C ASN A 124 21.88 -4.35 22.92
N HIS A 125 21.11 -3.43 23.49
CA HIS A 125 19.81 -3.72 24.04
C HIS A 125 18.84 -4.17 22.94
N LEU A 126 18.79 -3.47 21.80
CA LEU A 126 17.95 -3.88 20.66
C LEU A 126 18.32 -5.29 20.16
N SER A 127 19.62 -5.61 20.07
CA SER A 127 20.08 -6.94 19.67
C SER A 127 19.71 -8.03 20.68
N ARG A 128 19.70 -7.72 21.99
CA ARG A 128 19.23 -8.67 23.01
C ARG A 128 17.75 -8.99 22.83
N LEU A 129 16.92 -7.95 22.65
CA LEU A 129 15.48 -8.11 22.46
C LEU A 129 15.14 -8.81 21.14
N SER A 130 15.92 -8.56 20.08
CA SER A 130 15.74 -9.23 18.78
C SER A 130 16.01 -10.74 18.87
N LYS A 131 17.09 -11.12 19.56
CA LYS A 131 17.41 -12.53 19.83
C LYS A 131 16.32 -13.19 20.67
N PHE A 132 15.80 -12.48 21.67
CA PHE A 132 14.71 -12.97 22.52
C PHE A 132 13.41 -13.27 21.73
N LEU A 133 13.06 -12.40 20.78
CA LEU A 133 11.88 -12.57 19.92
C LEU A 133 12.12 -13.47 18.70
N ASP A 134 13.35 -13.96 18.51
CA ASP A 134 13.76 -14.73 17.33
C ASP A 134 13.55 -13.95 16.01
N CYS A 135 13.77 -12.63 16.02
CA CYS A 135 13.61 -11.75 14.85
C CYS A 135 14.82 -10.84 14.61
N LYS A 136 14.82 -10.14 13.47
CA LYS A 136 15.93 -9.27 13.06
C LYS A 136 15.80 -7.88 13.71
N ALA A 137 16.91 -7.34 14.23
CA ALA A 137 16.99 -5.94 14.60
C ALA A 137 17.19 -5.09 13.33
N SER A 138 16.36 -4.06 13.16
CA SER A 138 16.44 -3.14 12.02
C SER A 138 16.39 -1.68 12.46
N GLY A 139 16.92 -0.79 11.61
CA GLY A 139 16.97 0.65 11.86
C GLY A 139 15.77 1.43 11.29
N TRP A 140 15.66 2.70 11.69
CA TRP A 140 14.72 3.65 11.11
C TRP A 140 15.32 4.33 9.86
N PRO A 141 14.50 4.79 8.89
CA PRO A 141 13.03 4.71 8.83
C PRO A 141 12.51 3.31 8.44
N ILE A 142 11.30 2.97 8.90
CA ILE A 142 10.69 1.65 8.63
C ILE A 142 9.72 1.73 7.47
N LEU A 143 9.78 0.77 6.54
CA LEU A 143 8.83 0.71 5.44
C LEU A 143 7.55 -0.03 5.88
N TYR A 144 6.44 0.68 6.01
CA TYR A 144 5.14 0.11 6.34
C TYR A 144 4.11 0.53 5.31
N LEU A 145 3.42 -0.44 4.68
CA LEU A 145 2.45 -0.21 3.60
C LEU A 145 3.00 0.64 2.43
N GLY A 146 4.32 0.61 2.23
CA GLY A 146 4.99 1.41 1.20
C GLY A 146 5.36 2.83 1.63
N LEU A 147 5.12 3.21 2.89
CA LEU A 147 5.54 4.49 3.49
C LEU A 147 6.73 4.33 4.43
N PRO A 148 7.78 5.17 4.32
CA PRO A 148 8.89 5.20 5.26
C PRO A 148 8.49 5.95 6.54
N LEU A 149 7.98 5.23 7.54
CA LEU A 149 7.64 5.78 8.85
C LEU A 149 8.91 6.25 9.59
N GLY A 150 8.82 7.40 10.25
CA GLY A 150 9.96 8.04 10.92
C GLY A 150 10.93 8.77 9.99
N GLY A 151 10.70 8.76 8.67
CA GLY A 151 11.46 9.55 7.71
C GLY A 151 11.05 11.03 7.72
N ASN A 152 11.90 11.91 7.16
CA ASN A 152 11.60 13.34 7.01
C ASN A 152 10.94 13.62 5.65
N PRO A 153 9.63 13.95 5.58
CA PRO A 153 8.94 14.15 4.31
C PRO A 153 9.41 15.38 3.52
N LYS A 154 10.13 16.30 4.18
CA LYS A 154 10.75 17.46 3.51
C LYS A 154 12.05 17.10 2.79
N ALA A 155 12.68 15.98 3.15
CA ALA A 155 13.90 15.52 2.51
C ALA A 155 13.59 14.89 1.14
N TYR A 156 14.48 15.10 0.17
CA TYR A 156 14.35 14.49 -1.15
C TYR A 156 14.32 12.96 -1.07
N SER A 157 15.22 12.37 -0.27
CA SER A 157 15.39 10.92 -0.15
C SER A 157 14.18 10.18 0.39
N PHE A 158 13.29 10.86 1.13
CA PHE A 158 12.02 10.29 1.56
C PHE A 158 11.12 9.88 0.37
N TRP A 159 11.25 10.58 -0.75
CA TRP A 159 10.44 10.37 -1.96
C TRP A 159 11.11 9.43 -2.97
N ASP A 160 12.30 8.89 -2.68
CA ASP A 160 13.03 8.02 -3.60
C ASP A 160 12.19 6.80 -4.01
N LEU A 161 11.43 6.20 -3.08
CA LEU A 161 10.53 5.07 -3.38
C LEU A 161 9.47 5.41 -4.44
N VAL A 162 8.95 6.63 -4.40
CA VAL A 162 7.97 7.12 -5.39
C VAL A 162 8.65 7.38 -6.72
N ILE A 163 9.79 8.06 -6.70
CA ILE A 163 10.59 8.38 -7.88
C ILE A 163 11.02 7.09 -8.59
N GLU A 164 11.59 6.13 -7.87
CA GLU A 164 12.01 4.83 -8.40
C GLU A 164 10.85 4.03 -8.96
N ARG A 165 9.66 4.07 -8.34
CA ARG A 165 8.48 3.38 -8.86
C ARG A 165 8.00 4.01 -10.17
N ILE A 166 8.03 5.33 -10.27
CA ILE A 166 7.74 6.06 -11.52
C ILE A 166 8.78 5.69 -12.58
N SER A 167 10.07 5.79 -12.27
CA SER A 167 11.17 5.44 -13.18
C SER A 167 11.07 4.00 -13.69
N ARG A 168 10.87 3.01 -12.80
CA ARG A 168 10.72 1.60 -13.20
C ARG A 168 9.55 1.37 -14.16
N ARG A 169 8.41 2.05 -13.96
CA ARG A 169 7.29 1.96 -14.91
C ARG A 169 7.63 2.59 -16.26
N LEU A 170 8.27 3.76 -16.24
CA LEU A 170 8.70 4.47 -17.45
C LEU A 170 9.72 3.67 -18.27
N ASP A 171 10.62 2.96 -17.62
CA ASP A 171 11.64 2.14 -18.28
C ASP A 171 11.09 0.82 -18.82
N GLY A 172 10.09 0.24 -18.14
CA GLY A 172 9.41 -0.96 -18.61
C GLY A 172 8.54 -0.73 -19.87
N TRP A 173 8.20 0.50 -20.19
CA TRP A 173 7.41 0.81 -21.38
C TRP A 173 8.28 0.87 -22.63
N GLN A 174 7.83 0.19 -23.69
CA GLN A 174 8.50 0.19 -24.98
C GLN A 174 8.32 1.56 -25.66
N LYS A 175 9.13 2.54 -25.24
CA LYS A 175 9.13 3.93 -25.72
C LYS A 175 9.05 3.99 -27.25
N ALA A 176 9.60 3.01 -27.95
CA ALA A 176 9.67 2.95 -29.40
C ALA A 176 8.38 2.70 -30.18
N TYR A 177 7.43 1.97 -29.60
CA TYR A 177 6.23 1.53 -30.32
C TYR A 177 4.98 2.29 -29.88
N LEU A 178 5.13 3.25 -28.97
CA LEU A 178 4.03 4.05 -28.45
C LEU A 178 3.89 5.36 -29.23
N SER A 179 2.69 5.61 -29.74
CA SER A 179 2.31 6.92 -30.27
C SER A 179 2.39 7.99 -29.18
N PHE A 180 2.54 9.25 -29.59
CA PHE A 180 2.54 10.38 -28.64
C PHE A 180 1.28 10.40 -27.76
N GLY A 181 0.12 10.13 -28.36
CA GLY A 181 -1.15 9.98 -27.63
C GLY A 181 -1.11 8.82 -26.63
N GLY A 182 -0.60 7.64 -27.03
CA GLY A 182 -0.46 6.49 -26.13
C GLY A 182 0.45 6.77 -24.93
N ARG A 183 1.54 7.54 -25.13
CA ARG A 183 2.41 7.98 -24.03
C ARG A 183 1.71 8.93 -23.06
N ILE A 184 0.91 9.88 -23.57
CA ILE A 184 0.10 10.77 -22.72
C ILE A 184 -0.89 9.95 -21.90
N THR A 185 -1.62 9.04 -22.55
CA THR A 185 -2.59 8.17 -21.87
C THR A 185 -1.92 7.38 -20.75
N LEU A 186 -0.76 6.78 -21.00
CA LEU A 186 -0.01 6.03 -20.00
C LEU A 186 0.47 6.91 -18.83
N ILE A 187 0.96 8.12 -19.09
CA ILE A 187 1.32 9.06 -18.01
C ILE A 187 0.09 9.33 -17.14
N GLN A 188 -1.03 9.71 -17.76
CA GLN A 188 -2.25 10.12 -17.07
C GLN A 188 -2.90 8.96 -16.29
N SER A 189 -2.97 7.77 -16.87
CA SER A 189 -3.60 6.60 -16.24
C SER A 189 -2.70 5.95 -15.20
N CYS A 190 -1.38 5.91 -15.42
CA CYS A 190 -0.48 5.03 -14.68
C CYS A 190 0.56 5.71 -13.79
N LEU A 191 0.94 6.97 -14.04
CA LEU A 191 1.97 7.65 -13.25
C LEU A 191 1.39 8.67 -12.28
N THR A 192 0.34 9.38 -12.69
CA THR A 192 -0.26 10.45 -11.87
C THR A 192 -0.77 9.92 -10.52
N HIS A 193 -1.21 8.66 -10.46
CA HIS A 193 -1.71 8.06 -9.22
C HIS A 193 -0.61 7.54 -8.27
N LEU A 194 0.61 7.31 -8.76
CA LEU A 194 1.70 6.75 -7.95
C LEU A 194 2.10 7.61 -6.75
N PRO A 195 2.25 8.95 -6.88
CA PRO A 195 2.56 9.80 -5.74
C PRO A 195 1.35 10.07 -4.84
N TYR A 196 0.11 9.78 -5.27
CA TYR A 196 -1.10 10.17 -4.52
C TYR A 196 -1.13 9.63 -3.09
N TYR A 197 -0.61 8.43 -2.86
CA TYR A 197 -0.56 7.87 -1.52
C TYR A 197 0.36 8.67 -0.57
N PHE A 198 1.45 9.23 -1.08
CA PHE A 198 2.34 10.10 -0.29
C PHE A 198 1.77 11.51 -0.20
N LEU A 199 1.22 12.05 -1.30
CA LEU A 199 0.66 13.39 -1.38
C LEU A 199 -0.59 13.57 -0.50
N SER A 200 -1.33 12.50 -0.22
CA SER A 200 -2.47 12.55 0.70
C SER A 200 -2.06 12.78 2.16
N LEU A 201 -0.79 12.55 2.50
CA LEU A 201 -0.24 12.65 3.85
C LEU A 201 0.81 13.77 4.00
N PHE A 202 1.58 14.05 2.94
CA PHE A 202 2.75 14.91 3.01
C PHE A 202 2.79 15.92 1.86
N LYS A 203 3.30 17.13 2.18
CA LYS A 203 3.62 18.13 1.16
C LYS A 203 4.89 17.73 0.42
N ILE A 204 4.82 17.67 -0.91
CA ILE A 204 5.97 17.36 -1.76
C ILE A 204 6.97 18.52 -1.83
N PRO A 205 8.28 18.27 -1.70
CA PRO A 205 9.32 19.27 -1.96
C PRO A 205 9.36 19.67 -3.44
N ALA A 206 9.62 20.95 -3.73
CA ALA A 206 9.69 21.45 -5.10
C ALA A 206 10.68 20.67 -5.97
N SER A 207 11.85 20.30 -5.42
CA SER A 207 12.87 19.51 -6.12
C SER A 207 12.38 18.11 -6.53
N VAL A 208 11.51 17.48 -5.71
CA VAL A 208 10.90 16.19 -6.02
C VAL A 208 9.85 16.35 -7.14
N ALA A 209 9.01 17.38 -7.05
CA ALA A 209 8.03 17.69 -8.09
C ALA A 209 8.71 17.93 -9.45
N THR A 210 9.74 18.79 -9.50
CA THR A 210 10.53 19.03 -10.72
C THR A 210 11.19 17.76 -11.26
N LYS A 211 11.64 16.85 -10.40
CA LYS A 211 12.19 15.56 -10.85
C LYS A 211 11.12 14.68 -11.51
N ILE A 212 9.94 14.57 -10.91
CA ILE A 212 8.83 13.78 -11.46
C ILE A 212 8.39 14.35 -12.81
N GLU A 213 8.23 15.67 -12.91
CA GLU A 213 7.90 16.35 -14.16
C GLU A 213 8.96 16.09 -15.24
N ARG A 214 10.24 16.15 -14.87
CA ARG A 214 11.34 15.83 -15.80
C ARG A 214 11.26 14.39 -16.30
N LEU A 215 11.00 13.42 -15.43
CA LEU A 215 10.85 12.01 -15.83
C LEU A 215 9.69 11.82 -16.82
N GLN A 216 8.55 12.46 -16.57
CA GLN A 216 7.40 12.42 -17.47
C GLN A 216 7.71 13.09 -18.81
N ARG A 217 8.40 14.24 -18.78
CA ARG A 217 8.84 14.98 -19.98
C ARG A 217 9.79 14.14 -20.83
N ASP A 218 10.82 13.57 -20.21
CA ASP A 218 11.82 12.76 -20.91
C ASP A 218 11.17 11.55 -21.56
N PHE A 219 10.22 10.89 -20.87
CA PHE A 219 9.44 9.81 -21.47
C PHE A 219 8.58 10.27 -22.66
N LEU A 220 7.84 11.37 -22.50
CA LEU A 220 6.94 11.89 -23.53
C LEU A 220 7.69 12.25 -24.82
N TRP A 221 8.86 12.90 -24.70
CA TRP A 221 9.61 13.44 -25.83
C TRP A 221 10.74 12.54 -26.35
N SER A 222 11.06 11.42 -25.69
CA SER A 222 12.10 10.49 -26.14
C SER A 222 11.76 9.83 -27.50
N LYS A 223 12.65 9.90 -28.50
CA LYS A 223 12.53 9.12 -29.75
C LYS A 223 13.54 7.96 -29.78
N VAL A 224 13.27 6.97 -30.64
CA VAL A 224 13.96 5.66 -30.72
C VAL A 224 15.36 5.74 -31.31
N ARG A 225 15.67 6.75 -32.12
CA ARG A 225 16.88 6.72 -32.96
C ARG A 225 17.58 8.04 -33.26
N GLU A 226 17.10 9.18 -32.77
CA GLU A 226 17.78 10.46 -32.96
C GLU A 226 17.77 11.22 -31.65
N GLY A 227 18.90 11.89 -31.35
CA GLY A 227 19.20 12.53 -30.07
C GLY A 227 18.13 13.52 -29.59
N LYS A 228 18.34 14.03 -28.36
CA LYS A 228 17.45 15.00 -27.70
C LYS A 228 17.01 16.09 -28.68
N ARG A 229 15.71 16.19 -28.97
CA ARG A 229 15.14 17.44 -29.48
C ARG A 229 15.03 18.43 -28.33
N ASP A 230 15.26 19.70 -28.63
CA ASP A 230 14.86 20.80 -27.77
C ASP A 230 13.36 20.72 -27.48
N HIS A 231 12.98 21.05 -26.25
CA HIS A 231 11.59 21.09 -25.82
C HIS A 231 10.84 22.18 -26.60
N LEU A 232 10.17 21.80 -27.69
CA LEU A 232 9.58 22.74 -28.65
C LEU A 232 8.44 23.62 -28.09
N ILE A 233 8.01 23.42 -26.84
CA ILE A 233 6.96 24.22 -26.19
C ILE A 233 7.25 24.30 -24.68
N SER A 234 7.27 25.53 -24.12
CA SER A 234 7.31 25.77 -22.67
C SER A 234 6.05 25.21 -21.98
N TRP A 235 6.23 24.59 -20.81
CA TRP A 235 5.12 24.03 -20.01
C TRP A 235 4.13 25.11 -19.55
N ASP A 236 4.57 26.36 -19.44
CA ASP A 236 3.73 27.54 -19.14
C ASP A 236 2.64 27.78 -20.19
N VAL A 237 2.80 27.21 -21.40
CA VAL A 237 1.84 27.33 -22.49
C VAL A 237 0.74 26.24 -22.43
N ARG A 238 0.94 25.18 -21.64
CA ARG A 238 0.00 24.03 -21.58
C ARG A 238 -0.99 24.10 -20.42
N TYR A 239 -0.56 24.61 -19.25
CA TYR A 239 -1.44 24.79 -18.08
C TYR A 239 -2.74 25.55 -18.39
N PRO A 240 -2.74 26.66 -19.16
CA PRO A 240 -3.97 27.38 -19.47
C PRO A 240 -4.86 26.69 -20.53
N ARG A 241 -4.37 25.65 -21.23
CA ARG A 241 -5.06 25.04 -22.38
C ARG A 241 -5.74 23.69 -22.08
N GLU A 242 -5.41 23.02 -20.98
CA GLU A 242 -6.00 21.73 -20.56
C GLU A 242 -6.92 21.89 -19.31
N GLY A 243 -7.71 22.96 -19.27
CA GLY A 243 -8.56 23.33 -18.12
C GLY A 243 -9.53 22.25 -17.64
N SER A 244 -9.96 21.36 -18.54
CA SER A 244 -10.94 20.29 -18.30
C SER A 244 -10.30 18.95 -17.88
N ALA A 245 -8.97 18.83 -17.88
CA ALA A 245 -8.32 17.59 -17.53
C ALA A 245 -8.42 17.32 -16.02
N LEU A 246 -8.72 16.07 -15.64
CA LEU A 246 -9.00 15.69 -14.24
C LEU A 246 -7.83 15.99 -13.30
N TRP A 247 -6.59 15.86 -13.79
CA TRP A 247 -5.39 16.21 -13.03
C TRP A 247 -5.23 17.72 -12.83
N HIS A 248 -5.64 18.54 -13.81
CA HIS A 248 -5.64 20.00 -13.72
C HIS A 248 -6.66 20.47 -12.68
N GLN A 249 -7.86 19.88 -12.68
CA GLN A 249 -8.88 20.15 -11.66
C GLN A 249 -8.43 19.72 -10.25
N VAL A 250 -7.74 18.59 -10.12
CA VAL A 250 -7.21 18.11 -8.84
C VAL A 250 -6.11 19.06 -8.31
N ILE A 251 -5.14 19.46 -9.13
CA ILE A 251 -4.08 20.39 -8.71
C ILE A 251 -4.66 21.78 -8.37
N LEU A 252 -5.57 22.29 -9.19
CA LEU A 252 -6.32 23.52 -8.89
C LEU A 252 -7.09 23.43 -7.58
N SER A 253 -7.72 22.29 -7.28
CA SER A 253 -8.50 22.12 -6.06
C SER A 253 -7.64 22.07 -4.80
N ILE A 254 -6.38 21.64 -4.92
CA ILE A 254 -5.45 21.49 -3.78
C ILE A 254 -4.65 22.77 -3.52
N TYR A 255 -4.28 23.50 -4.57
CA TYR A 255 -3.32 24.61 -4.47
C TYR A 255 -3.86 25.97 -4.97
N GLY A 256 -5.07 26.03 -5.56
CA GLY A 256 -5.62 27.24 -6.17
C GLY A 256 -4.97 27.61 -7.52
N SER A 257 -5.48 28.66 -8.19
CA SER A 257 -4.89 29.23 -9.41
C SER A 257 -4.29 30.62 -9.17
N HIS A 258 -3.10 30.90 -9.71
CA HIS A 258 -2.60 32.26 -9.93
C HIS A 258 -2.37 32.53 -11.42
N SER A 259 -2.32 33.81 -11.79
CA SER A 259 -2.16 34.29 -13.18
C SER A 259 -0.92 33.75 -13.92
N ASN A 260 0.06 33.20 -13.19
CA ASN A 260 1.33 32.70 -13.74
C ASN A 260 1.63 31.23 -13.38
N GLY A 261 0.66 30.45 -12.87
CA GLY A 261 0.85 29.03 -12.47
C GLY A 261 0.25 28.66 -11.10
N TRP A 262 0.73 27.55 -10.51
CA TRP A 262 0.35 27.12 -9.15
C TRP A 262 1.35 27.63 -8.11
N ASP A 263 0.86 28.17 -6.98
CA ASP A 263 1.68 28.61 -5.85
C ASP A 263 1.47 27.66 -4.67
N ALA A 264 2.55 27.05 -4.20
CA ALA A 264 2.53 26.13 -3.07
C ALA A 264 2.30 26.82 -1.70
N ASN A 265 2.16 28.15 -1.67
CA ASN A 265 2.08 28.94 -0.44
C ASN A 265 0.67 29.35 -0.01
N THR A 266 -0.35 29.18 -0.85
CA THR A 266 -1.70 29.66 -0.53
C THR A 266 -2.62 28.48 -0.19
N LEU A 267 -3.02 28.42 1.08
CA LEU A 267 -3.95 27.44 1.64
C LEU A 267 -5.33 27.54 0.98
N VAL A 268 -5.79 26.47 0.33
CA VAL A 268 -7.23 26.21 0.16
C VAL A 268 -7.60 24.97 0.96
N ARG A 269 -8.55 25.18 1.88
CA ARG A 269 -8.91 24.30 2.97
C ARG A 269 -9.99 23.31 2.52
N TRP A 270 -9.68 22.30 1.70
CA TRP A 270 -10.66 21.26 1.33
C TRP A 270 -10.08 19.85 1.38
N SER A 271 -10.67 19.01 2.22
CA SER A 271 -10.26 17.63 2.46
C SER A 271 -11.08 16.69 1.56
N HIS A 272 -10.53 16.28 0.42
CA HIS A 272 -11.06 15.17 -0.39
C HIS A 272 -10.12 13.97 -0.28
N HIS A 273 -10.04 13.43 0.93
CA HIS A 273 -9.34 12.17 1.17
C HIS A 273 -10.22 11.02 0.65
N CYS A 274 -9.66 10.20 -0.25
CA CYS A 274 -10.14 8.87 -0.69
C CYS A 274 -10.86 8.81 -2.06
N PRO A 275 -10.17 8.38 -3.14
CA PRO A 275 -10.76 8.04 -4.44
C PRO A 275 -11.90 7.01 -4.36
N TRP A 276 -11.88 6.13 -3.36
CA TRP A 276 -12.96 5.17 -3.10
C TRP A 276 -14.29 5.85 -2.74
N LYS A 277 -14.25 7.07 -2.20
CA LYS A 277 -15.46 7.86 -1.91
C LYS A 277 -16.13 8.36 -3.20
N ALA A 278 -15.33 8.74 -4.20
CA ALA A 278 -15.83 9.10 -5.52
C ALA A 278 -16.36 7.88 -6.28
N ILE A 279 -15.65 6.75 -6.25
CA ILE A 279 -16.12 5.48 -6.85
C ILE A 279 -17.41 5.00 -6.17
N ALA A 280 -17.52 5.10 -4.84
CA ALA A 280 -18.74 4.75 -4.11
C ALA A 280 -19.93 5.65 -4.49
N GLN A 281 -19.69 6.93 -4.80
CA GLN A 281 -20.74 7.86 -5.24
C GLN A 281 -21.32 7.49 -6.61
N VAL A 282 -20.52 6.93 -7.53
CA VAL A 282 -21.00 6.46 -8.85
C VAL A 282 -21.28 4.95 -8.92
N PHE A 283 -21.13 4.22 -7.82
CA PHE A 283 -21.30 2.75 -7.80
C PHE A 283 -22.71 2.30 -8.24
N GLN A 284 -23.73 3.10 -7.94
CA GLN A 284 -25.12 2.84 -8.35
C GLN A 284 -25.29 2.85 -9.88
N GLU A 285 -24.57 3.70 -10.61
CA GLU A 285 -24.60 3.70 -12.08
C GLU A 285 -23.65 2.66 -12.67
N PHE A 286 -22.46 2.50 -12.09
CA PHE A 286 -21.49 1.50 -12.51
C PHE A 286 -22.02 0.07 -12.38
N SER A 287 -22.73 -0.23 -11.28
CA SER A 287 -23.25 -1.57 -11.00
C SER A 287 -24.22 -2.07 -12.08
N LYS A 288 -24.93 -1.17 -12.77
CA LYS A 288 -25.85 -1.48 -13.87
C LYS A 288 -25.14 -2.07 -15.10
N PHE A 289 -23.85 -1.79 -15.28
CA PHE A 289 -23.04 -2.28 -16.39
C PHE A 289 -22.11 -3.44 -16.01
N THR A 290 -22.17 -3.88 -14.75
CA THR A 290 -21.37 -5.00 -14.24
C THR A 290 -22.27 -6.15 -13.83
N ARG A 291 -21.84 -7.38 -14.11
CA ARG A 291 -22.51 -8.59 -13.62
C ARG A 291 -21.54 -9.36 -12.74
N PHE A 292 -21.95 -9.64 -11.51
CA PHE A 292 -21.23 -10.58 -10.66
C PHE A 292 -21.60 -12.00 -11.07
N VAL A 293 -20.62 -12.76 -11.54
CA VAL A 293 -20.77 -14.19 -11.78
C VAL A 293 -20.15 -14.93 -10.61
N VAL A 294 -20.98 -15.31 -9.65
CA VAL A 294 -20.57 -16.13 -8.51
C VAL A 294 -20.65 -17.59 -8.94
N GLY A 295 -19.49 -18.22 -9.18
CA GLY A 295 -19.41 -19.66 -9.38
C GLY A 295 -19.72 -20.41 -8.07
N ASP A 296 -20.10 -21.69 -8.16
CA ASP A 296 -20.45 -22.52 -6.99
C ASP A 296 -19.25 -22.87 -6.09
N GLY A 297 -18.04 -22.45 -6.48
CA GLY A 297 -16.80 -22.63 -5.73
C GLY A 297 -16.33 -24.08 -5.62
N LYS A 298 -17.05 -25.06 -6.19
CA LYS A 298 -16.75 -26.50 -6.04
C LYS A 298 -15.58 -26.95 -6.91
N ARG A 299 -15.38 -26.33 -8.08
CA ARG A 299 -14.31 -26.68 -9.04
C ARG A 299 -13.75 -25.42 -9.69
N ILE A 300 -12.43 -25.25 -9.64
CA ILE A 300 -11.74 -24.04 -10.12
C ILE A 300 -10.55 -24.47 -10.98
N GLN A 301 -10.35 -23.82 -12.13
CA GLN A 301 -9.18 -24.03 -12.98
C GLN A 301 -8.19 -22.89 -12.75
N PHE A 302 -7.06 -23.18 -12.10
CA PHE A 302 -6.11 -22.18 -11.62
C PHE A 302 -5.59 -21.22 -12.72
N TRP A 303 -5.53 -21.68 -13.97
CA TRP A 303 -4.92 -20.92 -15.06
C TRP A 303 -5.91 -20.36 -16.07
N LYS A 304 -7.17 -20.78 -16.01
CA LYS A 304 -8.20 -20.43 -17.01
C LYS A 304 -9.29 -19.55 -16.45
N ASN A 305 -9.46 -19.52 -15.14
CA ASN A 305 -10.40 -18.63 -14.50
C ASN A 305 -9.82 -17.21 -14.48
N LEU A 306 -10.67 -16.22 -14.72
CA LEU A 306 -10.34 -14.80 -14.61
C LEU A 306 -10.10 -14.47 -13.12
N TRP A 307 -8.98 -13.80 -12.85
CA TRP A 307 -8.50 -13.38 -11.53
C TRP A 307 -8.55 -11.86 -11.39
#